data_AF-A0A2P4PXF7-F1
#
_entry.id   AF-A0A2P4PXF7-F1
#
_cell.length_a   1.000
_cell.length_b   1.000
_cell.length_c   1.000
_cell.angle_alpha   90.00
_cell.angle_beta   90.00
_cell.angle_gamma   90.00
#
_symmetry.space_group_name_H-M   'P 1'
#
loop_
_entity.id
_entity.type
_entity.pdbx_description
1 polymer ?
#
loop_
_entity_poly.entity_id
_entity_poly.type
_entity_poly.pdbx_seq_one_letter_code
_entity_poly.pdbx_strand_id
1 'polypeptide(L)'
;IEITLHGLIPLVRFYHISSDDFLDKIYPLKKLLPKDLTKDLVEFYIAPNRKPNIVEIQSSRIPKHICDYDSILINNHHFAVFASWIDKKNNFHYYVNIPYNFNLLYRASRDGNTPAAFHAKCDNKGPTIVIVKISNSKKIVGGYNPLKWNSSNKVESTKDSYIYLFTDGTDTKSAKVSYSNGDQNSIRNLAAYGPGFGGGTDLLCWSNGSWLRNSALSYPKIDCIPEKFFNVDDYEVYQVI
;
A
#
# COMPACT_ATOMS: atom_id res chain seq x y z
N ILE A 1 5.13 41.30 14.01
CA ILE A 1 4.19 40.39 13.32
C ILE A 1 4.96 39.35 12.49
N GLU A 2 5.84 39.79 11.59
CA GLU A 2 6.63 38.91 10.70
C GLU A 2 7.56 37.93 11.45
N ILE A 3 8.28 38.39 12.48
CA ILE A 3 9.18 37.56 13.31
C ILE A 3 8.41 36.47 14.10
N THR A 4 7.19 36.79 14.56
CA THR A 4 6.37 35.88 15.35
C THR A 4 5.77 34.76 14.50
N LEU A 5 5.38 35.06 13.25
CA LEU A 5 4.81 34.08 12.32
C LEU A 5 5.87 33.08 11.82
N HIS A 6 7.10 33.53 11.58
CA HIS A 6 8.19 32.65 11.11
C HIS A 6 8.47 31.48 12.06
N GLY A 7 8.36 31.66 13.38
CA GLY A 7 8.51 30.58 14.35
C GLY A 7 7.35 29.59 14.38
N LEU A 8 6.16 29.98 13.90
CA LEU A 8 4.96 29.16 13.88
C LEU A 8 4.79 28.37 12.58
N ILE A 9 5.33 28.86 11.46
CA ILE A 9 5.25 28.19 10.15
C ILE A 9 5.73 26.74 10.21
N PRO A 10 6.90 26.40 10.80
CA PRO A 10 7.34 25.00 10.93
C PRO A 10 6.47 24.13 11.85
N LEU A 11 5.50 24.72 12.56
CA LEU A 11 4.57 23.99 13.42
C LEU A 11 3.26 23.62 12.71
N VAL A 12 2.96 24.28 11.58
CA VAL A 12 1.76 24.07 10.78
C VAL A 12 1.98 22.90 9.82
N ARG A 13 1.07 21.91 9.83
CA ARG A 13 1.12 20.75 8.95
C ARG A 13 0.44 21.07 7.62
N PHE A 14 1.09 21.92 6.83
CA PHE A 14 0.50 22.44 5.60
C PHE A 14 0.04 21.37 4.62
N TYR A 15 0.78 20.26 4.52
CA TYR A 15 0.41 19.12 3.66
C TYR A 15 -0.79 18.31 4.14
N HIS A 16 -1.28 18.55 5.36
CA HIS A 16 -2.45 17.88 5.94
C HIS A 16 -3.73 18.71 5.86
N ILE A 17 -3.64 19.88 5.24
CA ILE A 17 -4.79 20.74 4.99
C ILE A 17 -5.52 20.16 3.76
N SER A 18 -6.86 20.28 3.70
CA SER A 18 -7.58 19.86 2.49
C SER A 18 -7.17 20.73 1.30
N SER A 19 -7.35 20.26 0.07
CA SER A 19 -7.10 21.11 -1.11
C SER A 19 -7.96 22.37 -1.08
N ASP A 20 -9.20 22.25 -0.62
CA ASP A 20 -10.17 23.34 -0.55
C ASP A 20 -9.74 24.37 0.51
N ASP A 21 -9.40 23.92 1.72
CA ASP A 21 -8.87 24.81 2.76
C ASP A 21 -7.52 25.41 2.38
N PHE A 22 -6.69 24.67 1.64
CA PHE A 22 -5.45 25.23 1.10
C PHE A 22 -5.77 26.39 0.17
N LEU A 23 -6.68 26.23 -0.79
CA LEU A 23 -7.07 27.28 -1.73
C LEU A 23 -7.76 28.47 -1.05
N ASP A 24 -8.65 28.21 -0.10
CA ASP A 24 -9.49 29.23 0.52
C ASP A 24 -8.80 29.97 1.67
N LYS A 25 -7.94 29.27 2.44
CA LYS A 25 -7.41 29.78 3.71
C LYS A 25 -5.89 29.97 3.70
N ILE A 26 -5.15 29.13 2.99
CA ILE A 26 -3.68 29.14 3.03
C ILE A 26 -3.08 29.90 1.84
N TYR A 27 -3.56 29.64 0.63
CA TYR A 27 -3.08 30.24 -0.60
C TYR A 27 -3.20 31.78 -0.61
N PRO A 28 -4.26 32.40 -0.05
CA PRO A 28 -4.32 33.86 0.08
C PRO A 28 -3.18 34.43 0.94
N LEU A 29 -2.66 33.63 1.88
CA LEU A 29 -1.57 33.99 2.79
C LEU A 29 -0.19 33.64 2.24
N LYS A 30 -0.07 33.16 1.00
CA LYS A 30 1.20 32.68 0.41
C LYS A 30 2.37 33.67 0.48
N LYS A 31 2.10 34.97 0.54
CA LYS A 31 3.15 36.01 0.68
C LYS A 31 3.83 35.99 2.05
N LEU A 32 3.18 35.40 3.06
CA LEU A 32 3.70 35.26 4.43
C LEU A 32 4.47 33.96 4.63
N LEU A 33 4.40 33.03 3.66
CA LEU A 33 5.10 31.76 3.71
C LEU A 33 6.46 31.87 3.00
N PRO A 34 7.47 31.08 3.42
CA PRO A 34 8.70 30.93 2.65
C PRO A 34 8.40 30.57 1.20
N LYS A 35 9.15 31.15 0.26
CA LYS A 35 8.92 30.97 -1.19
C LYS A 35 9.02 29.50 -1.61
N ASP A 36 10.00 28.79 -1.06
CA ASP A 36 10.20 27.36 -1.35
C ASP A 36 9.04 26.52 -0.85
N LEU A 37 8.62 26.73 0.41
CA LEU A 37 7.44 26.04 0.98
C LEU A 37 6.16 26.32 0.18
N THR A 38 5.95 27.57 -0.23
CA THR A 38 4.79 27.94 -1.05
C THR A 38 4.79 27.19 -2.37
N LYS A 39 5.95 27.12 -3.03
CA LYS A 39 6.11 26.39 -4.28
C LYS A 39 5.80 24.91 -4.10
N ASP A 40 6.35 24.27 -3.06
CA ASP A 40 6.12 22.86 -2.77
C ASP A 40 4.64 22.56 -2.48
N LEU A 41 3.97 23.41 -1.70
CA LEU A 41 2.54 23.26 -1.39
C LEU A 41 1.67 23.44 -2.63
N VAL A 42 1.97 24.43 -3.46
CA VAL A 42 1.28 24.64 -4.74
C VAL A 42 1.47 23.43 -5.65
N GLU A 43 2.67 22.89 -5.76
CA GLU A 43 2.92 21.68 -6.55
C GLU A 43 2.16 20.47 -6.00
N PHE A 44 2.15 20.29 -4.67
CA PHE A 44 1.42 19.21 -4.00
C PHE A 44 -0.10 19.27 -4.26
N TYR A 45 -0.73 20.43 -4.08
CA TYR A 45 -2.19 20.56 -4.19
C TYR A 45 -2.70 20.76 -5.62
N ILE A 46 -1.96 21.49 -6.47
CA ILE A 46 -2.43 21.85 -7.83
C ILE A 46 -1.97 20.83 -8.87
N ALA A 47 -0.83 20.17 -8.66
CA ALA A 47 -0.26 19.22 -9.61
C ALA A 47 0.12 17.90 -8.92
N PRO A 48 -0.84 17.15 -8.34
CA PRO A 48 -0.56 15.90 -7.63
C PRO A 48 0.10 14.82 -8.51
N ASN A 49 0.04 14.97 -9.83
CA ASN A 49 0.71 14.11 -10.81
C ASN A 49 2.22 14.41 -10.96
N ARG A 50 2.70 15.56 -10.47
CA ARG A 50 4.12 15.92 -10.46
C ARG A 50 4.73 15.44 -9.16
N LYS A 51 5.81 14.66 -9.27
CA LYS A 51 6.57 14.12 -8.14
C LYS A 51 6.94 15.27 -7.18
N PRO A 52 6.35 15.34 -5.99
CA PRO A 52 6.80 16.32 -5.03
C PRO A 52 8.20 15.90 -4.57
N ASN A 53 9.15 16.84 -4.60
CA ASN A 53 10.47 16.69 -3.97
C ASN A 53 10.38 16.74 -2.44
N ILE A 54 9.29 16.23 -1.86
CA ILE A 54 9.07 16.33 -0.44
C ILE A 54 9.91 15.23 0.22
N VAL A 55 11.03 15.65 0.79
CA VAL A 55 11.95 14.83 1.59
C VAL A 55 11.51 14.80 3.05
N GLU A 56 10.69 15.74 3.51
CA GLU A 56 10.27 15.80 4.91
C GLU A 56 8.84 16.35 5.04
N ILE A 57 7.81 15.53 4.78
CA ILE A 57 6.48 15.84 5.33
C ILE A 57 6.62 15.67 6.83
N GLN A 58 6.61 16.79 7.55
CA GLN A 58 6.64 16.74 9.00
C GLN A 58 5.47 15.88 9.48
N SER A 59 5.79 14.75 10.15
CA SER A 59 4.85 13.80 10.74
C SER A 59 3.65 14.51 11.36
N SER A 60 2.44 14.04 11.07
CA SER A 60 1.22 14.62 11.62
C SER A 60 1.29 14.82 13.14
N ARG A 61 0.73 15.93 13.65
CA ARG A 61 0.44 16.11 15.09
C ARG A 61 -0.96 15.63 15.46
N ILE A 62 -1.58 14.83 14.59
CA ILE A 62 -2.74 14.06 14.99
C ILE A 62 -2.34 13.29 16.27
N PRO A 63 -3.19 13.24 17.31
CA PRO A 63 -2.95 12.36 18.45
C PRO A 63 -2.53 10.98 17.94
N LYS A 64 -1.72 10.24 18.69
CA LYS A 64 -1.29 8.86 18.38
C LYS A 64 -2.43 7.84 18.11
N HIS A 65 -3.65 8.29 17.88
CA HIS A 65 -4.88 7.55 17.66
C HIS A 65 -5.35 7.45 16.19
N ILE A 66 -4.64 8.01 15.20
CA ILE A 66 -4.93 7.70 13.79
C ILE A 66 -3.84 6.78 13.25
N CYS A 67 -4.17 5.49 13.32
CA CYS A 67 -3.61 4.39 12.55
C CYS A 67 -2.12 4.08 12.75
N ASP A 68 -1.71 3.73 13.97
CA ASP A 68 -0.47 2.95 14.13
C ASP A 68 -0.78 1.52 13.70
N TYR A 69 -0.63 1.24 12.41
CA TYR A 69 -0.79 -0.13 11.91
C TYR A 69 0.37 -0.95 12.45
N ASP A 70 0.06 -2.03 13.16
CA ASP A 70 1.05 -2.99 13.66
C ASP A 70 1.69 -3.71 12.46
N SER A 71 2.65 -3.06 11.81
CA SER A 71 3.47 -3.62 10.73
C SER A 71 4.94 -3.56 11.10
N ILE A 72 5.63 -4.67 10.88
CA ILE A 72 7.10 -4.72 10.97
C ILE A 72 7.77 -4.56 9.61
N LEU A 73 7.00 -4.51 8.53
CA LEU A 73 7.49 -4.54 7.15
C LEU A 73 7.44 -3.18 6.44
N ILE A 74 6.45 -2.36 6.80
CA ILE A 74 6.13 -1.09 6.15
C ILE A 74 5.70 -0.05 7.18
N ASN A 75 5.53 1.19 6.73
CA ASN A 75 5.01 2.29 7.55
C ASN A 75 3.63 2.76 7.07
N ASN A 76 3.01 3.67 7.82
CA ASN A 76 1.67 4.19 7.57
C ASN A 76 1.46 4.79 6.16
N HIS A 77 2.50 5.34 5.53
CA HIS A 77 2.37 5.91 4.19
C HIS A 77 2.06 4.85 3.12
N HIS A 78 2.45 3.59 3.34
CA HIS A 78 2.12 2.49 2.42
C HIS A 78 0.61 2.20 2.41
N PHE A 79 -0.04 2.29 3.58
CA PHE A 79 -1.49 2.09 3.67
C PHE A 79 -2.28 3.18 2.95
N ALA A 80 -1.77 4.42 2.94
CA ALA A 80 -2.34 5.48 2.10
C ALA A 80 -2.22 5.18 0.60
N VAL A 81 -1.11 4.59 0.17
CA VAL A 81 -0.92 4.14 -1.22
C VAL A 81 -1.90 3.01 -1.56
N PHE A 82 -2.04 2.02 -0.67
CA PHE A 82 -2.99 0.91 -0.86
C PHE A 82 -4.43 1.41 -0.97
N ALA A 83 -4.84 2.28 -0.05
CA ALA A 83 -6.16 2.92 -0.10
C ALA A 83 -6.40 3.65 -1.42
N SER A 84 -5.39 4.38 -1.90
CA SER A 84 -5.48 5.09 -3.18
C SER A 84 -5.67 4.13 -4.34
N TRP A 85 -4.99 2.97 -4.33
CA TRP A 85 -5.12 1.97 -5.37
C TRP A 85 -6.44 1.20 -5.36
N ILE A 86 -7.03 0.96 -4.19
CA ILE A 86 -8.37 0.38 -4.05
C ILE A 86 -9.39 1.24 -4.82
N ASP A 87 -9.30 2.56 -4.68
CA ASP A 87 -10.19 3.52 -5.37
C ASP A 87 -9.71 3.89 -6.79
N LYS A 88 -8.66 3.24 -7.28
CA LYS A 88 -8.02 3.50 -8.59
C LYS A 88 -7.60 4.97 -8.76
N LYS A 89 -7.11 5.57 -7.69
CA LYS A 89 -6.57 6.93 -7.61
C LYS A 89 -5.04 6.91 -7.64
N ASN A 90 -4.45 8.09 -7.84
CA ASN A 90 -3.01 8.28 -7.75
C ASN A 90 -2.48 7.95 -6.36
N ASN A 91 -1.24 7.44 -6.28
CA ASN A 91 -0.61 6.92 -5.05
C ASN A 91 -0.66 7.84 -3.81
N PHE A 92 -0.79 9.16 -4.01
CA PHE A 92 -0.76 10.16 -2.94
C PHE A 92 -2.14 10.76 -2.63
N HIS A 93 -3.22 10.19 -3.17
CA HIS A 93 -4.56 10.74 -2.98
C HIS A 93 -5.00 10.76 -1.51
N TYR A 94 -4.76 9.66 -0.79
CA TYR A 94 -5.12 9.51 0.62
C TYR A 94 -3.95 9.64 1.58
N TYR A 95 -2.90 10.38 1.21
CA TYR A 95 -1.70 10.53 2.03
C TYR A 95 -1.98 11.13 3.43
N VAL A 96 -3.06 11.92 3.54
CA VAL A 96 -3.46 12.61 4.78
C VAL A 96 -4.60 11.91 5.51
N ASN A 97 -5.60 11.44 4.76
CA ASN A 97 -6.83 10.88 5.29
C ASN A 97 -7.14 9.57 4.58
N ILE A 98 -6.86 8.46 5.25
CA ILE A 98 -7.07 7.10 4.73
C ILE A 98 -8.53 6.72 5.02
N PRO A 99 -9.36 6.44 4.00
CA PRO A 99 -10.79 6.15 4.20
C PRO A 99 -11.06 4.72 4.69
N TYR A 100 -10.02 3.88 4.76
CA TYR A 100 -10.09 2.48 5.16
C TYR A 100 -9.36 2.24 6.47
N ASN A 101 -9.85 1.29 7.26
CA ASN A 101 -9.09 0.72 8.36
C ASN A 101 -8.43 -0.59 7.92
N PHE A 102 -7.15 -0.75 8.26
CA PHE A 102 -6.40 -1.98 7.98
C PHE A 102 -6.15 -2.75 9.27
N ASN A 103 -6.78 -3.91 9.41
CA ASN A 103 -6.67 -4.75 10.59
C ASN A 103 -5.75 -5.96 10.31
N LEU A 104 -4.63 -6.08 11.02
CA LEU A 104 -3.69 -7.20 10.83
C LEU A 104 -4.34 -8.53 11.23
N LEU A 105 -4.53 -9.41 10.25
CA LEU A 105 -5.08 -10.75 10.47
C LEU A 105 -3.97 -11.78 10.74
N TYR A 106 -2.90 -11.71 9.97
CA TYR A 106 -1.87 -12.74 9.91
C TYR A 106 -0.49 -12.12 9.70
N ARG A 107 0.51 -12.63 10.41
CA ARG A 107 1.95 -12.35 10.19
C ARG A 107 2.71 -13.67 10.27
N ALA A 108 3.50 -14.02 9.27
CA ALA A 108 4.09 -15.36 9.19
C ALA A 108 5.05 -15.64 10.35
N SER A 109 5.84 -14.65 10.77
CA SER A 109 6.72 -14.76 11.95
C SER A 109 5.97 -14.91 13.29
N ARG A 110 4.72 -14.43 13.38
CA ARG A 110 3.88 -14.49 14.60
C ARG A 110 3.00 -15.74 14.65
N ASP A 111 2.34 -16.04 13.54
CA ASP A 111 1.27 -17.03 13.45
C ASP A 111 1.74 -18.37 12.86
N GLY A 112 2.98 -18.43 12.36
CA GLY A 112 3.60 -19.61 11.74
C GLY A 112 3.40 -19.63 10.22
N ASN A 113 4.50 -19.80 9.48
CA ASN A 113 4.53 -19.74 8.01
C ASN A 113 3.99 -21.01 7.33
N THR A 114 2.69 -21.28 7.48
CA THR A 114 2.02 -22.43 6.87
C THR A 114 0.69 -22.05 6.22
N PRO A 115 0.26 -22.76 5.16
CA PRO A 115 -1.08 -22.58 4.57
C PRO A 115 -2.21 -22.72 5.60
N ALA A 116 -2.10 -23.68 6.51
CA ALA A 116 -3.10 -23.91 7.55
C ALA A 116 -3.27 -22.70 8.48
N ALA A 117 -2.16 -22.09 8.92
CA ALA A 117 -2.20 -20.90 9.76
C ALA A 117 -2.77 -19.68 9.00
N PHE A 118 -2.41 -19.52 7.73
CA PHE A 118 -2.99 -18.48 6.86
C PHE A 118 -4.51 -18.65 6.75
N HIS A 119 -5.00 -19.81 6.35
CA HIS A 119 -6.43 -20.05 6.16
C HIS A 119 -7.22 -19.93 7.46
N ALA A 120 -6.68 -20.39 8.59
CA ALA A 120 -7.31 -20.24 9.90
C ALA A 120 -7.55 -18.77 10.28
N LYS A 121 -6.69 -17.84 9.82
CA LYS A 121 -6.76 -16.41 10.14
C LYS A 121 -7.50 -15.59 9.09
N CYS A 122 -7.32 -15.93 7.81
CA CYS A 122 -7.69 -15.07 6.67
C CYS A 122 -8.96 -15.52 5.94
N ASP A 123 -9.38 -16.78 6.05
CA ASP A 123 -10.57 -17.25 5.33
C ASP A 123 -11.83 -16.52 5.80
N ASN A 124 -12.68 -16.16 4.83
CA ASN A 124 -13.95 -15.46 5.03
C ASN A 124 -13.86 -14.11 5.75
N LYS A 125 -12.69 -13.45 5.78
CA LYS A 125 -12.53 -12.10 6.35
C LYS A 125 -12.90 -10.97 5.39
N GLY A 126 -13.28 -11.29 4.15
CA GLY A 126 -13.58 -10.26 3.15
C GLY A 126 -12.29 -9.69 2.52
N PRO A 127 -12.32 -8.42 2.09
CA PRO A 127 -11.22 -7.82 1.36
C PRO A 127 -9.93 -7.78 2.17
N THR A 128 -8.79 -8.08 1.53
CA THR A 128 -7.49 -8.12 2.21
C THR A 128 -6.33 -7.62 1.36
N ILE A 129 -5.34 -7.03 2.02
CA ILE A 129 -4.03 -6.68 1.45
C ILE A 129 -2.98 -7.65 1.98
N VAL A 130 -2.18 -8.19 1.07
CA VAL A 130 -1.04 -9.07 1.36
C VAL A 130 0.25 -8.29 1.12
N ILE A 131 1.13 -8.22 2.12
CA ILE A 131 2.42 -7.50 2.09
C ILE A 131 3.54 -8.49 2.31
N VAL A 132 4.52 -8.54 1.42
CA VAL A 132 5.58 -9.56 1.41
C VAL A 132 6.94 -8.89 1.30
N LYS A 133 7.85 -9.22 2.22
CA LYS A 133 9.22 -8.70 2.23
C LYS A 133 10.17 -9.67 1.54
N ILE A 134 10.74 -9.28 0.41
CA ILE A 134 11.69 -10.14 -0.33
C ILE A 134 13.05 -10.13 0.38
N SER A 135 13.58 -11.32 0.66
CA SER A 135 14.86 -11.49 1.35
C SER A 135 16.03 -10.83 0.63
N ASN A 136 17.03 -10.38 1.40
CA ASN A 136 18.25 -9.75 0.90
C ASN A 136 17.99 -8.55 -0.02
N SER A 137 16.87 -7.85 0.17
CA SER A 137 16.52 -6.69 -0.65
C SER A 137 15.71 -5.69 0.15
N LYS A 138 15.56 -4.48 -0.39
CA LYS A 138 14.59 -3.51 0.14
C LYS A 138 13.17 -3.71 -0.42
N LYS A 139 12.98 -4.62 -1.36
CA LYS A 139 11.71 -4.74 -2.10
C LYS A 139 10.57 -5.25 -1.24
N ILE A 140 9.39 -4.71 -1.50
CA ILE A 140 8.11 -5.20 -0.97
C ILE A 140 7.22 -5.55 -2.15
N VAL A 141 6.67 -6.75 -2.16
CA VAL A 141 5.70 -7.22 -3.17
C VAL A 141 4.39 -7.58 -2.47
N GLY A 142 3.30 -7.67 -3.19
CA GLY A 142 2.03 -8.03 -2.60
C GLY A 142 0.87 -7.97 -3.55
N GLY A 143 -0.34 -8.07 -2.99
CA GLY A 143 -1.57 -7.95 -3.74
C GLY A 143 -2.79 -7.68 -2.88
N TYR A 144 -3.83 -7.15 -3.51
CA TYR A 144 -5.13 -6.88 -2.93
C TYR A 144 -6.16 -7.87 -3.45
N ASN A 145 -6.80 -8.61 -2.55
CA ASN A 145 -7.95 -9.44 -2.87
C ASN A 145 -9.23 -8.69 -2.43
N PRO A 146 -10.06 -8.16 -3.37
CA PRO A 146 -11.31 -7.47 -3.04
C PRO A 146 -12.45 -8.42 -2.65
N LEU A 147 -12.26 -9.73 -2.80
CA LEU A 147 -13.26 -10.75 -2.48
C LEU A 147 -13.03 -11.24 -1.05
N LYS A 148 -12.84 -12.54 -0.88
CA LYS A 148 -12.42 -13.18 0.36
C LYS A 148 -11.51 -14.35 0.03
N TRP A 149 -10.63 -14.70 0.96
CA TRP A 149 -9.97 -16.00 0.92
C TRP A 149 -10.92 -17.10 1.36
N ASN A 150 -10.75 -18.28 0.77
CA ASN A 150 -11.39 -19.51 1.19
C ASN A 150 -10.55 -20.71 0.74
N SER A 151 -10.80 -21.87 1.35
CA SER A 151 -10.12 -23.12 1.05
C SER A 151 -10.87 -23.98 0.01
N SER A 152 -11.60 -23.38 -0.94
CA SER A 152 -12.51 -24.13 -1.84
C SER A 152 -11.84 -24.88 -2.99
N ASN A 153 -10.52 -24.70 -3.18
CA ASN A 153 -9.76 -25.16 -4.35
C ASN A 153 -10.29 -24.61 -5.69
N LYS A 154 -10.76 -23.36 -5.67
CA LYS A 154 -11.28 -22.67 -6.84
C LYS A 154 -10.48 -21.42 -7.16
N VAL A 155 -10.73 -20.89 -8.35
CA VAL A 155 -10.26 -19.59 -8.81
C VAL A 155 -11.45 -18.66 -8.93
N GLU A 156 -11.23 -17.37 -8.69
CA GLU A 156 -12.26 -16.34 -8.75
C GLU A 156 -11.80 -15.17 -9.61
N SER A 157 -12.77 -14.59 -10.34
CA SER A 157 -12.55 -13.47 -11.26
C SER A 157 -12.87 -12.14 -10.58
N THR A 158 -12.03 -11.14 -10.81
CA THR A 158 -12.33 -9.75 -10.42
C THR A 158 -11.46 -8.77 -11.21
N LYS A 159 -11.98 -7.57 -11.48
CA LYS A 159 -11.22 -6.45 -12.07
C LYS A 159 -10.67 -5.47 -11.03
N ASP A 160 -11.01 -5.68 -9.77
CA ASP A 160 -10.67 -4.75 -8.68
C ASP A 160 -9.48 -5.25 -7.85
N SER A 161 -9.00 -6.47 -8.13
CA SER A 161 -7.74 -6.97 -7.60
C SER A 161 -6.54 -6.31 -8.26
N TYR A 162 -5.45 -6.16 -7.51
CA TYR A 162 -4.17 -5.72 -8.04
C TYR A 162 -3.00 -6.45 -7.37
N ILE A 163 -1.89 -6.54 -8.08
CA ILE A 163 -0.56 -6.89 -7.54
C ILE A 163 0.33 -5.65 -7.60
N TYR A 164 1.32 -5.57 -6.72
CA TYR A 164 2.21 -4.41 -6.66
C TYR A 164 3.64 -4.76 -6.28
N LEU A 165 4.54 -3.81 -6.56
CA LEU A 165 5.95 -3.84 -6.16
C LEU A 165 6.39 -2.45 -5.71
N PHE A 166 7.03 -2.37 -4.55
CA PHE A 166 7.93 -1.27 -4.20
C PHE A 166 9.36 -1.74 -4.46
N THR A 167 10.10 -1.06 -5.33
CA THR A 167 11.51 -1.40 -5.56
C THR A 167 12.41 -1.03 -4.38
N ASP A 168 11.97 -0.05 -3.57
CA ASP A 168 12.48 0.26 -2.24
C ASP A 168 11.30 0.40 -1.27
N GLY A 169 11.12 -0.55 -0.36
CA GLY A 169 10.03 -0.57 0.62
C GLY A 169 10.12 0.50 1.71
N THR A 170 11.15 1.36 1.69
CA THR A 170 11.21 2.56 2.52
C THR A 170 10.70 3.81 1.78
N ASP A 171 10.54 3.72 0.45
CA ASP A 171 10.12 4.82 -0.41
C ASP A 171 8.85 4.47 -1.19
N THR A 172 7.73 5.06 -0.80
CA THR A 172 6.44 4.88 -1.47
C THR A 172 6.39 5.46 -2.88
N LYS A 173 7.37 6.29 -3.29
CA LYS A 173 7.50 6.79 -4.67
C LYS A 173 8.03 5.71 -5.63
N SER A 174 8.61 4.63 -5.10
CA SER A 174 9.13 3.50 -5.86
C SER A 174 8.05 2.49 -6.29
N ALA A 175 6.79 2.79 -5.99
CA ALA A 175 5.66 1.90 -6.14
C ALA A 175 5.24 1.71 -7.60
N LYS A 176 4.94 0.45 -7.95
CA LYS A 176 4.32 0.02 -9.19
C LYS A 176 3.12 -0.84 -8.86
N VAL A 177 2.00 -0.62 -9.54
CA VAL A 177 0.76 -1.39 -9.37
C VAL A 177 0.30 -1.94 -10.72
N SER A 178 -0.28 -3.12 -10.70
CA SER A 178 -0.84 -3.79 -11.87
C SER A 178 -2.20 -4.39 -11.49
N TYR A 179 -3.25 -3.90 -12.15
CA TYR A 179 -4.62 -4.35 -11.91
C TYR A 179 -4.93 -5.62 -12.69
N SER A 180 -5.80 -6.46 -12.16
CA SER A 180 -6.22 -7.67 -12.84
C SER A 180 -6.88 -7.35 -14.18
N ASN A 181 -6.59 -8.17 -15.19
CA ASN A 181 -7.26 -8.14 -16.49
C ASN A 181 -8.75 -8.50 -16.40
N GLY A 182 -9.24 -8.96 -15.24
CA GLY A 182 -10.60 -9.45 -15.06
C GLY A 182 -10.86 -10.79 -15.73
N ASP A 183 -9.81 -11.60 -15.89
CA ASP A 183 -9.93 -12.97 -16.39
C ASP A 183 -10.51 -13.89 -15.31
N GLN A 184 -10.73 -15.15 -15.65
CA GLN A 184 -11.34 -16.13 -14.74
C GLN A 184 -10.46 -16.50 -13.54
N ASN A 185 -9.22 -16.02 -13.47
CA ASN A 185 -8.18 -16.56 -12.59
C ASN A 185 -7.49 -15.51 -11.69
N SER A 186 -8.12 -14.35 -11.47
CA SER A 186 -7.55 -13.25 -10.67
C SER A 186 -7.08 -13.68 -9.27
N ILE A 187 -7.91 -14.45 -8.55
CA ILE A 187 -7.68 -14.90 -7.18
C ILE A 187 -7.67 -16.42 -7.13
N ARG A 188 -6.73 -17.01 -6.39
CA ARG A 188 -6.62 -18.48 -6.22
C ARG A 188 -6.88 -18.86 -4.77
N ASN A 189 -7.95 -19.62 -4.56
CA ASN A 189 -8.40 -20.10 -3.26
C ASN A 189 -8.04 -21.58 -3.09
N LEU A 190 -6.75 -21.86 -2.92
CA LEU A 190 -6.19 -23.22 -2.91
C LEU A 190 -5.78 -23.63 -1.50
N ALA A 191 -6.42 -24.66 -0.94
CA ALA A 191 -6.27 -25.04 0.47
C ALA A 191 -4.85 -25.48 0.86
N ALA A 192 -4.05 -25.93 -0.12
CA ALA A 192 -2.67 -26.38 0.10
C ALA A 192 -1.64 -25.25 0.06
N TYR A 193 -2.06 -24.01 -0.20
CA TYR A 193 -1.18 -22.87 -0.43
C TYR A 193 -1.62 -21.67 0.42
N GLY A 194 -0.78 -20.66 0.53
CA GLY A 194 -1.16 -19.40 1.14
C GLY A 194 -1.89 -18.49 0.14
N PRO A 195 -1.76 -17.15 0.27
CA PRO A 195 -2.38 -16.23 -0.67
C PRO A 195 -1.88 -16.45 -2.10
N GLY A 196 -2.81 -16.42 -3.06
CA GLY A 196 -2.53 -16.66 -4.47
C GLY A 196 -3.26 -15.69 -5.40
N PHE A 197 -2.49 -15.10 -6.32
CA PHE A 197 -2.95 -14.16 -7.34
C PHE A 197 -2.58 -14.69 -8.73
N GLY A 198 -3.59 -14.72 -9.61
CA GLY A 198 -3.43 -14.91 -11.04
C GLY A 198 -3.22 -16.36 -11.49
N GLY A 199 -3.85 -16.73 -12.60
CA GLY A 199 -3.82 -18.10 -13.14
C GLY A 199 -2.43 -18.53 -13.61
N GLY A 200 -1.59 -17.56 -14.01
CA GLY A 200 -0.19 -17.79 -14.37
C GLY A 200 0.73 -18.02 -13.17
N THR A 201 0.18 -18.05 -11.96
CA THR A 201 0.95 -17.92 -10.72
C THR A 201 1.71 -16.60 -10.73
N ASP A 202 0.97 -15.51 -10.91
CA ASP A 202 1.49 -14.15 -10.99
C ASP A 202 2.11 -13.74 -9.65
N LEU A 203 1.55 -14.22 -8.53
CA LEU A 203 2.16 -14.22 -7.20
C LEU A 203 1.50 -15.28 -6.29
N LEU A 204 2.26 -16.20 -5.71
CA LEU A 204 1.72 -17.27 -4.85
C LEU A 204 2.65 -17.62 -3.69
N CYS A 205 2.09 -17.77 -2.49
CA CYS A 205 2.77 -18.40 -1.35
C CYS A 205 2.59 -19.92 -1.40
N TRP A 206 3.67 -20.66 -1.57
CA TRP A 206 3.68 -22.11 -1.71
C TRP A 206 3.54 -22.82 -0.35
N SER A 207 3.34 -24.15 -0.39
CA SER A 207 3.04 -24.96 0.80
C SER A 207 4.14 -24.98 1.86
N ASN A 208 5.38 -24.74 1.45
CA ASN A 208 6.56 -24.66 2.33
C ASN A 208 6.92 -23.21 2.72
N GLY A 209 6.03 -22.24 2.46
CA GLY A 209 6.23 -20.83 2.80
C GLY A 209 7.12 -20.04 1.83
N SER A 210 7.71 -20.69 0.81
CA SER A 210 8.39 -20.00 -0.29
C SER A 210 7.40 -19.29 -1.22
N TRP A 211 7.86 -18.26 -1.93
CA TRP A 211 7.01 -17.53 -2.87
C TRP A 211 7.39 -17.84 -4.31
N LEU A 212 6.39 -17.89 -5.19
CA LEU A 212 6.54 -18.21 -6.60
C LEU A 212 5.86 -17.14 -7.45
N ARG A 213 6.60 -16.66 -8.45
CA ARG A 213 6.05 -15.98 -9.62
C ARG A 213 6.47 -16.76 -10.86
N ASN A 214 5.54 -17.10 -11.74
CA ASN A 214 5.85 -17.76 -13.01
C ASN A 214 5.50 -16.88 -14.22
N SER A 215 4.27 -16.97 -14.72
CA SER A 215 3.82 -16.23 -15.90
C SER A 215 2.88 -15.09 -15.49
N ALA A 216 3.06 -13.92 -16.09
CA ALA A 216 2.14 -12.80 -15.94
C ALA A 216 0.97 -12.99 -16.93
N LEU A 217 -0.11 -13.61 -16.47
CA LEU A 217 -1.29 -13.91 -17.32
C LEU A 217 -2.50 -13.08 -16.90
N SER A 218 -2.79 -13.08 -15.60
CA SER A 218 -3.99 -12.42 -15.05
C SER A 218 -3.74 -10.98 -14.66
N TYR A 219 -2.47 -10.59 -14.54
CA TYR A 219 -2.04 -9.23 -14.28
C TYR A 219 -0.97 -8.85 -15.31
N PRO A 220 -1.01 -7.62 -15.87
CA PRO A 220 0.10 -7.08 -16.64
C PRO A 220 1.42 -7.20 -15.87
N LYS A 221 2.50 -7.52 -16.59
CA LYS A 221 3.81 -7.78 -15.98
C LYS A 221 4.33 -6.54 -15.24
N ILE A 222 4.73 -6.72 -13.97
CA ILE A 222 5.57 -5.76 -13.24
C ILE A 222 7.02 -6.25 -13.29
N ASP A 223 7.87 -5.53 -14.01
CA ASP A 223 9.30 -5.82 -14.03
C ASP A 223 9.91 -5.67 -12.62
N CYS A 224 10.96 -6.45 -12.36
CA CYS A 224 11.74 -6.50 -11.12
C CYS A 224 11.15 -7.31 -9.94
N ILE A 225 9.94 -7.87 -10.06
CA ILE A 225 9.51 -8.98 -9.20
C ILE A 225 10.35 -10.21 -9.57
N PRO A 226 10.96 -10.95 -8.62
CA PRO A 226 11.73 -12.15 -8.94
C PRO A 226 10.93 -13.18 -9.74
N GLU A 227 11.59 -13.90 -10.64
CA GLU A 227 10.98 -15.01 -11.39
C GLU A 227 11.29 -16.33 -10.70
N LYS A 228 10.37 -17.30 -10.85
CA LYS A 228 10.40 -18.61 -10.18
C LYS A 228 10.29 -18.45 -8.67
N PHE A 229 10.81 -19.43 -7.93
CA PHE A 229 10.81 -19.42 -6.48
C PHE A 229 11.78 -18.36 -5.95
N PHE A 230 11.33 -17.61 -4.95
CA PHE A 230 12.13 -16.65 -4.21
C PHE A 230 11.81 -16.70 -2.71
N ASN A 231 12.81 -16.29 -1.92
CA ASN A 231 12.72 -16.26 -0.47
C ASN A 231 12.19 -14.92 0.02
N VAL A 232 11.50 -14.97 1.16
CA VAL A 232 10.93 -13.80 1.82
C VAL A 232 11.33 -13.82 3.29
N ASP A 233 11.54 -12.64 3.86
CA ASP A 233 11.89 -12.51 5.28
C ASP A 233 10.64 -12.69 6.15
N ASP A 234 9.50 -12.13 5.71
CA ASP A 234 8.19 -12.29 6.34
C ASP A 234 7.07 -11.86 5.36
N TYR A 235 5.81 -12.16 5.72
CA TYR A 235 4.65 -11.55 5.09
C TYR A 235 3.51 -11.31 6.09
N GLU A 236 2.75 -10.25 5.82
CA GLU A 236 1.60 -9.82 6.61
C GLU A 236 0.34 -9.77 5.73
N VAL A 237 -0.82 -10.00 6.35
CA VAL A 237 -2.14 -9.90 5.69
C VAL A 237 -3.07 -9.05 6.54
N TYR A 238 -3.62 -8.00 5.94
CA TYR A 238 -4.53 -7.07 6.58
C TYR A 238 -5.91 -7.19 5.98
N GLN A 239 -6.95 -7.22 6.81
CA GLN A 239 -8.32 -6.97 6.40
C GLN A 239 -8.50 -5.49 6.07
N VAL A 240 -9.28 -5.18 5.05
CA VAL A 240 -9.70 -3.81 4.72
C VAL A 240 -11.16 -3.63 5.15
N ILE A 241 -11.44 -2.61 5.98
CA ILE A 241 -12.76 -2.30 6.55
C ILE A 241 -13.12 -0.84 6.28
#